data_AF-A0A363U6L4-F1
#
_entry.id   AF-A0A363U6L4-F1
#
_cell.length_a   1.000
_cell.length_b   1.000
_cell.length_c   1.000
_cell.angle_alpha   90.00
_cell.angle_beta   90.00
_cell.angle_gamma   90.00
#
_symmetry.space_group_name_H-M   'P 1'
#
loop_
_entity.id
_entity.type
_entity.pdbx_description
1 polymer ?
#
loop_
_entity_poly.entity_id
_entity_poly.type
_entity_poly.pdbx_seq_one_letter_code
_entity_poly.pdbx_strand_id
1 'polypeptide(L)'
;MSQDFLNLLIALAAVGLVLGWAYVTKRMQKDFSSTMTWVLIPVAIAINISIGQLVLVLKLPVYLDSIGTVLVGVLCGPWAGALTGALSNFVAGIIFDPGWWPWIPVAATIGLTAGLCANAGFFKTWWKVVVTGFLIAIAATIVGSPIAVLLGGISASGSSIITAFLLQTGKGILESVLTTNFLVEPIDKISTSLLAFAILDGLSARYLARFPRGENAQLDQQRRTSELVIALVTVVILVIVTIVFVVPLTNN
;
A
#
# COMPACT_ATOMS: atom_id res chain seq x y z
N MET A 1 -0.62 20.68 -42.02
CA MET A 1 -1.73 20.07 -41.24
C MET A 1 -2.95 20.94 -41.47
N SER A 2 -4.07 20.42 -41.98
CA SER A 2 -5.26 21.24 -42.28
C SER A 2 -6.00 21.63 -40.99
N GLN A 3 -6.69 22.77 -41.00
CA GLN A 3 -7.50 23.22 -39.86
C GLN A 3 -8.57 22.19 -39.47
N ASP A 4 -9.14 21.50 -40.46
CA ASP A 4 -10.13 20.43 -40.25
C ASP A 4 -9.52 19.21 -39.56
N PHE A 5 -8.28 18.84 -39.90
CA PHE A 5 -7.57 17.76 -39.23
C PHE A 5 -7.20 18.12 -37.78
N LEU A 6 -6.82 19.38 -37.52
CA LEU A 6 -6.57 19.86 -36.17
C LEU A 6 -7.84 19.86 -35.31
N ASN A 7 -8.97 20.32 -35.87
CA ASN A 7 -10.28 20.29 -35.21
C ASN A 7 -10.72 18.84 -34.91
N LEU A 8 -10.45 17.90 -35.81
CA LEU A 8 -10.72 16.47 -35.60
C LEU A 8 -9.89 15.91 -34.43
N LEU A 9 -8.59 16.21 -34.36
CA LEU A 9 -7.73 15.78 -33.26
C LEU A 9 -8.21 16.35 -31.91
N ILE A 10 -8.58 17.63 -31.87
CA ILE A 10 -9.12 18.27 -30.66
C ILE A 10 -10.43 17.60 -30.25
N ALA A 11 -11.33 17.33 -31.21
CA ALA A 11 -12.60 16.66 -30.93
C ALA A 11 -12.37 15.24 -30.38
N LEU A 12 -11.47 14.45 -30.97
CA LEU A 12 -11.13 13.11 -30.47
C LEU A 12 -10.52 13.14 -29.07
N ALA A 13 -9.61 14.09 -28.80
CA ALA A 13 -9.04 14.27 -27.47
C ALA A 13 -10.12 14.66 -26.45
N ALA A 14 -11.02 15.58 -26.80
CA ALA A 14 -12.14 15.99 -25.94
C ALA A 14 -13.08 14.83 -25.65
N VAL A 15 -13.49 14.05 -26.66
CA VAL A 15 -14.31 12.85 -26.47
C VAL A 15 -13.60 11.83 -25.58
N GLY A 16 -12.32 11.56 -25.83
CA GLY A 16 -11.51 10.68 -25.00
C GLY A 16 -11.46 11.11 -23.53
N LEU A 17 -11.27 12.41 -23.27
CA LEU A 17 -11.29 12.98 -21.93
C LEU A 17 -12.66 12.85 -21.25
N VAL A 18 -13.76 13.15 -21.95
CA VAL A 18 -15.11 13.02 -21.40
C VAL A 18 -15.45 11.56 -21.09
N LEU A 19 -15.11 10.63 -21.98
CA LEU A 19 -15.33 9.20 -21.75
C LEU A 19 -14.47 8.68 -20.61
N GLY A 20 -13.19 9.08 -20.55
CA GLY A 20 -12.29 8.75 -19.44
C GLY A 20 -12.81 9.28 -18.10
N TRP A 21 -13.25 10.54 -18.07
CA TRP A 21 -13.86 11.16 -16.90
C TRP A 21 -15.11 10.42 -16.43
N ALA A 22 -16.03 10.13 -17.35
CA ALA A 22 -17.26 9.38 -17.06
C ALA A 22 -16.96 7.97 -16.52
N TYR A 23 -15.93 7.32 -17.06
CA TYR A 23 -15.49 6.00 -16.61
C TYR A 23 -14.90 6.03 -15.19
N VAL A 24 -14.02 6.99 -14.92
CA VAL A 24 -13.40 7.15 -13.59
C VAL A 24 -14.44 7.51 -12.53
N THR A 25 -15.33 8.46 -12.83
CA THR A 25 -16.38 8.90 -11.89
C THR A 25 -17.34 7.78 -11.53
N LYS A 26 -17.77 6.94 -12.48
CA LYS A 26 -18.59 5.75 -12.18
C LYS A 26 -17.88 4.76 -11.26
N ARG A 27 -16.57 4.55 -11.44
CA ARG A 27 -15.78 3.68 -10.54
C ARG A 27 -15.66 4.29 -9.15
N MET A 28 -15.40 5.59 -9.03
CA MET A 28 -15.38 6.29 -7.75
C MET A 28 -16.73 6.18 -7.02
N GLN A 29 -17.84 6.38 -7.75
CA GLN A 29 -19.17 6.22 -7.18
C GLN A 29 -19.42 4.81 -6.63
N LYS A 30 -18.96 3.76 -7.33
CA LYS A 30 -19.03 2.39 -6.81
C LYS A 30 -18.20 2.26 -5.51
N ASP A 31 -17.01 2.84 -5.44
CA ASP A 31 -16.13 2.68 -4.28
C ASP A 31 -16.73 3.26 -2.98
N PHE A 32 -17.60 4.27 -3.10
CA PHE A 32 -18.27 4.95 -1.98
C PHE A 32 -19.78 4.68 -1.92
N SER A 33 -20.29 3.66 -2.62
CA SER A 33 -21.74 3.41 -2.71
C SER A 33 -22.36 2.84 -1.42
N SER A 34 -21.55 2.29 -0.52
CA SER A 34 -21.99 1.70 0.75
C SER A 34 -21.52 2.54 1.93
N THR A 35 -22.39 2.71 2.93
CA THR A 35 -22.03 3.31 4.22
C THR A 35 -20.87 2.58 4.90
N MET A 36 -20.69 1.28 4.62
CA MET A 36 -19.58 0.49 5.15
C MET A 36 -18.21 1.04 4.74
N THR A 37 -18.08 1.68 3.57
CA THR A 37 -16.82 2.33 3.18
C THR A 37 -16.44 3.41 4.18
N TRP A 38 -17.38 4.27 4.54
CA TRP A 38 -17.15 5.37 5.50
C TRP A 38 -16.88 4.90 6.92
N VAL A 39 -17.46 3.76 7.31
CA VAL A 39 -17.19 3.14 8.63
C VAL A 39 -15.81 2.48 8.65
N LEU A 40 -15.40 1.84 7.56
CA LEU A 40 -14.13 1.12 7.50
C LEU A 40 -12.93 2.07 7.45
N ILE A 41 -13.04 3.24 6.84
CA ILE A 41 -11.93 4.22 6.73
C ILE A 41 -11.34 4.58 8.12
N PRO A 42 -12.11 5.05 9.12
CA PRO A 42 -11.57 5.33 10.46
C PRO A 42 -10.97 4.11 11.15
N VAL A 43 -11.60 2.93 11.00
CA VAL A 43 -11.08 1.68 11.57
C VAL A 43 -9.73 1.32 10.96
N ALA A 44 -9.60 1.45 9.64
CA ALA A 44 -8.36 1.21 8.92
C ALA A 44 -7.26 2.21 9.31
N ILE A 45 -7.59 3.49 9.49
CA ILE A 45 -6.67 4.52 9.99
C ILE A 45 -6.16 4.14 11.39
N ALA A 46 -7.05 3.70 12.28
CA ALA A 46 -6.67 3.27 13.62
C ALA A 46 -5.71 2.07 13.57
N ILE A 47 -6.00 1.05 12.74
CA ILE A 47 -5.12 -0.11 12.54
C ILE A 47 -3.74 0.33 12.06
N ASN A 48 -3.67 1.16 11.02
CA ASN A 48 -2.43 1.66 10.44
C ASN A 48 -1.58 2.38 11.49
N ILE A 49 -2.18 3.30 12.24
CA ILE A 49 -1.49 4.06 13.29
C ILE A 49 -1.03 3.13 14.42
N SER A 50 -1.90 2.24 14.93
CA SER A 50 -1.54 1.35 16.04
C SER A 50 -0.40 0.39 15.68
N ILE A 51 -0.45 -0.22 14.49
CA ILE A 51 0.59 -1.14 14.03
C ILE A 51 1.87 -0.39 13.69
N GLY A 52 1.77 0.74 12.97
CA GLY A 52 2.93 1.57 12.64
C GLY A 52 3.69 2.04 13.88
N GLN A 53 2.98 2.48 14.93
CA GLN A 53 3.62 2.85 16.20
C GLN A 53 4.27 1.65 16.91
N LEU A 54 3.62 0.48 16.90
CA LEU A 54 4.21 -0.73 17.47
C LEU A 54 5.53 -1.10 16.76
N VAL A 55 5.54 -1.03 15.42
CA VAL A 55 6.72 -1.29 14.58
C VAL A 55 7.86 -0.31 14.88
N LEU A 56 7.54 0.98 15.04
CA LEU A 56 8.51 2.01 15.41
C LEU A 56 9.12 1.77 16.79
N VAL A 57 8.28 1.45 17.79
CA VAL A 57 8.73 1.15 19.16
C VAL A 57 9.61 -0.10 19.20
N LEU A 58 9.25 -1.13 18.44
CA LEU A 58 10.03 -2.37 18.31
C LEU A 58 11.27 -2.20 17.40
N LYS A 59 11.45 -1.03 16.77
CA LYS A 59 12.53 -0.72 15.82
C LYS A 59 12.66 -1.76 14.71
N LEU A 60 11.53 -2.27 14.23
CA LEU A 60 11.56 -3.25 13.16
C LEU A 60 12.01 -2.57 11.85
N PRO A 61 12.76 -3.25 10.98
CA PRO A 61 13.24 -2.66 9.71
C PRO A 61 12.19 -2.75 8.58
N VAL A 62 10.92 -2.61 8.94
CA VAL A 62 9.73 -2.60 8.07
C VAL A 62 8.77 -1.53 8.58
N TYR A 63 7.67 -1.25 7.87
CA TYR A 63 6.68 -0.23 8.25
C TYR A 63 5.38 -0.84 8.75
N LEU A 64 4.82 -1.83 8.03
CA LEU A 64 3.54 -2.51 8.27
C LEU A 64 2.35 -1.57 8.58
N ASP A 65 2.45 -0.31 8.19
CA ASP A 65 1.55 0.80 8.50
C ASP A 65 0.41 0.95 7.49
N SER A 66 0.26 0.00 6.58
CA SER A 66 -0.64 0.09 5.43
C SER A 66 -1.62 -1.08 5.33
N ILE A 67 -1.75 -1.90 6.37
CA ILE A 67 -2.65 -3.07 6.38
C ILE A 67 -4.10 -2.62 6.21
N GLY A 68 -4.54 -1.62 6.98
CA GLY A 68 -5.88 -1.02 6.85
C GLY A 68 -6.11 -0.39 5.48
N THR A 69 -5.10 0.28 4.94
CA THR A 69 -5.15 0.89 3.60
C THR A 69 -5.39 -0.17 2.52
N VAL A 70 -4.69 -1.30 2.60
CA VAL A 70 -4.89 -2.44 1.70
C VAL A 70 -6.28 -3.05 1.89
N LEU A 71 -6.74 -3.26 3.14
CA LEU A 71 -8.08 -3.78 3.43
C LEU A 71 -9.19 -2.94 2.78
N VAL A 72 -9.14 -1.61 2.92
CA VAL A 72 -10.12 -0.72 2.27
C VAL A 72 -9.97 -0.75 0.75
N GLY A 73 -8.74 -0.77 0.23
CA GLY A 73 -8.48 -0.90 -1.20
C GLY A 73 -9.14 -2.15 -1.79
N VAL A 74 -9.04 -3.28 -1.11
CA VAL A 74 -9.61 -4.56 -1.54
C VAL A 74 -11.13 -4.57 -1.45
N LEU A 75 -11.69 -4.19 -0.29
CA LEU A 75 -13.12 -4.31 0.02
C LEU A 75 -13.99 -3.21 -0.60
N CYS A 76 -13.46 -2.00 -0.67
CA CYS A 76 -14.21 -0.82 -1.09
C CYS A 76 -13.75 -0.34 -2.47
N GLY A 77 -12.46 -0.47 -2.79
CA GLY A 77 -11.92 -0.17 -4.12
C GLY A 77 -10.77 0.84 -4.11
N PRO A 78 -10.19 1.12 -5.29
CA PRO A 78 -8.97 1.91 -5.44
C PRO A 78 -9.04 3.29 -4.80
N TRP A 79 -10.14 4.02 -5.00
CA TRP A 79 -10.24 5.40 -4.53
C TRP A 79 -10.51 5.48 -3.03
N ALA A 80 -11.30 4.56 -2.49
CA ALA A 80 -11.49 4.41 -1.06
C ALA A 80 -10.18 4.02 -0.35
N GLY A 81 -9.40 3.11 -0.94
CA GLY A 81 -8.07 2.75 -0.46
C GLY A 81 -7.11 3.94 -0.48
N ALA A 82 -7.07 4.68 -1.60
CA ALA A 82 -6.22 5.86 -1.72
C ALA A 82 -6.55 6.94 -0.69
N LEU A 83 -7.85 7.22 -0.49
CA LEU A 83 -8.32 8.15 0.53
C LEU A 83 -7.92 7.68 1.94
N THR A 84 -8.07 6.38 2.23
CA THR A 84 -7.70 5.80 3.53
C THR A 84 -6.23 6.00 3.83
N GLY A 85 -5.35 5.68 2.88
CA GLY A 85 -3.91 5.85 3.04
C GLY A 85 -3.53 7.32 3.24
N ALA A 86 -4.08 8.21 2.40
CA ALA A 86 -3.85 9.65 2.52
C ALA A 86 -4.28 10.19 3.89
N LEU A 87 -5.49 9.84 4.33
CA LEU A 87 -6.00 10.26 5.64
C LEU A 87 -5.22 9.65 6.79
N SER A 88 -4.72 8.41 6.67
CA SER A 88 -3.91 7.78 7.71
C SER A 88 -2.67 8.61 8.02
N ASN A 89 -1.91 9.01 7.00
CA ASN A 89 -0.70 9.79 7.20
C ASN A 89 -0.99 11.25 7.55
N PHE A 90 -2.09 11.81 7.05
CA PHE A 90 -2.54 13.14 7.47
C PHE A 90 -2.88 13.18 8.96
N VAL A 91 -3.68 12.24 9.44
CA VAL A 91 -4.05 12.10 10.86
C VAL A 91 -2.84 11.79 11.72
N ALA A 92 -1.96 10.87 11.29
CA ALA A 92 -0.71 10.60 11.99
C ALA A 92 0.13 11.86 12.15
N GLY A 93 0.18 12.73 11.13
CA GLY A 93 0.93 13.98 11.24
C GLY A 93 0.31 15.04 12.16
N ILE A 94 -0.99 14.94 12.44
CA ILE A 94 -1.65 15.75 13.47
C ILE A 94 -1.36 15.21 14.87
N ILE A 95 -1.38 13.88 15.04
CA ILE A 95 -1.28 13.23 16.35
C ILE A 95 0.17 13.18 16.85
N PHE A 96 1.13 12.85 15.97
CA PHE A 96 2.53 12.60 16.34
C PHE A 96 3.42 13.77 15.95
N ASP A 97 3.66 13.95 14.65
CA ASP A 97 4.51 15.01 14.13
C ASP A 97 4.28 15.28 12.63
N PRO A 98 4.49 16.50 12.12
CA PRO A 98 4.28 16.82 10.70
C PRO A 98 5.16 16.04 9.70
N GLY A 99 6.17 15.29 10.15
CA GLY A 99 7.06 14.48 9.30
C GLY A 99 6.36 13.34 8.58
N TRP A 100 5.11 13.02 8.93
CA TRP A 100 4.26 12.05 8.24
C TRP A 100 3.64 12.58 6.96
N TRP A 101 3.43 13.89 6.84
CA TRP A 101 2.72 14.49 5.71
C TRP A 101 3.38 14.32 4.34
N PRO A 102 4.73 14.38 4.20
CA PRO A 102 5.38 14.09 2.93
C PRO A 102 5.04 12.71 2.38
N TRP A 103 4.69 11.74 3.22
CA TRP A 103 4.39 10.36 2.83
C TRP A 103 2.92 10.14 2.44
N ILE A 104 2.06 11.16 2.51
CA ILE A 104 0.63 11.09 2.10
C ILE A 104 0.46 10.54 0.67
N PRO A 105 1.22 11.01 -0.35
CA PRO A 105 1.09 10.49 -1.71
C PRO A 105 1.48 9.00 -1.82
N VAL A 106 2.45 8.56 -1.02
CA VAL A 106 2.90 7.15 -0.98
C VAL A 106 1.77 6.28 -0.42
N ALA A 107 1.20 6.65 0.72
CA ALA A 107 0.09 5.92 1.34
C ALA A 107 -1.15 5.88 0.44
N ALA A 108 -1.47 6.98 -0.25
CA ALA A 108 -2.54 7.02 -1.24
C ALA A 108 -2.28 6.04 -2.40
N THR A 109 -1.04 6.02 -2.90
CA THR A 109 -0.63 5.14 -4.00
C THR A 109 -0.73 3.67 -3.60
N ILE A 110 -0.39 3.32 -2.36
CA ILE A 110 -0.51 1.95 -1.84
C ILE A 110 -1.97 1.48 -1.91
N GLY A 111 -2.91 2.27 -1.39
CA GLY A 111 -4.33 1.93 -1.40
C GLY A 111 -4.94 1.87 -2.81
N LEU A 112 -4.51 2.79 -3.68
CA LEU A 112 -4.92 2.79 -5.08
C LEU A 112 -4.48 1.50 -5.79
N THR A 113 -3.19 1.16 -5.70
CA THR A 113 -2.61 -0.02 -6.33
C THR A 113 -3.22 -1.31 -5.78
N ALA A 114 -3.41 -1.40 -4.46
CA ALA A 114 -4.06 -2.54 -3.82
C ALA A 114 -5.48 -2.76 -4.38
N GLY A 115 -6.30 -1.71 -4.45
CA GLY A 115 -7.64 -1.81 -5.00
C GLY A 115 -7.68 -2.11 -6.49
N LEU A 116 -6.72 -1.61 -7.27
CA LEU A 116 -6.61 -1.96 -8.70
C LEU A 116 -6.28 -3.44 -8.90
N CYS A 117 -5.32 -3.97 -8.13
CA CYS A 117 -4.96 -5.39 -8.17
C CYS A 117 -6.10 -6.29 -7.68
N ALA A 118 -6.81 -5.86 -6.62
CA ALA A 118 -7.99 -6.56 -6.11
C ALA A 118 -9.09 -6.69 -7.17
N ASN A 119 -9.37 -5.60 -7.89
CA ASN A 119 -10.33 -5.61 -9.00
C ASN A 119 -9.91 -6.49 -10.16
N ALA A 120 -8.60 -6.71 -10.34
CA ALA A 120 -8.06 -7.67 -11.30
C ALA A 120 -8.10 -9.13 -10.78
N GLY A 121 -8.59 -9.36 -9.56
CA GLY A 121 -8.70 -10.68 -8.94
C GLY A 121 -7.40 -11.19 -8.33
N PHE A 122 -6.45 -10.30 -7.98
CA PHE A 122 -5.15 -10.70 -7.44
C PHE A 122 -5.19 -10.97 -5.93
N PHE A 123 -6.31 -10.69 -5.26
CA PHE A 123 -6.53 -11.04 -3.85
C PHE A 123 -7.22 -12.40 -3.65
N LYS A 124 -7.31 -13.23 -4.70
CA LYS A 124 -7.99 -14.53 -4.65
C LYS A 124 -7.08 -15.71 -4.26
N THR A 125 -5.76 -15.52 -4.25
CA THR A 125 -4.78 -16.57 -3.93
C THR A 125 -3.51 -15.94 -3.40
N TRP A 126 -2.86 -16.57 -2.42
CA TRP A 126 -1.70 -16.06 -1.69
C TRP A 126 -0.56 -15.60 -2.62
N TRP A 127 -0.24 -16.34 -3.68
CA TRP A 127 0.85 -15.97 -4.59
C TRP A 127 0.51 -14.74 -5.44
N LYS A 128 -0.76 -14.53 -5.80
CA LYS A 128 -1.20 -13.29 -6.46
C LYS A 128 -1.17 -12.11 -5.50
N VAL A 129 -1.38 -12.35 -4.20
CA VAL A 129 -1.19 -11.35 -3.16
C VAL A 129 0.28 -10.99 -3.00
N VAL A 130 1.20 -11.96 -3.12
CA VAL A 130 2.66 -11.68 -3.20
C VAL A 130 2.96 -10.78 -4.40
N VAL A 131 2.43 -11.10 -5.58
CA VAL A 131 2.57 -10.24 -6.77
C VAL A 131 1.98 -8.85 -6.53
N THR A 132 0.83 -8.76 -5.86
CA THR A 132 0.21 -7.47 -5.50
C THR A 132 1.09 -6.66 -4.57
N GLY A 133 1.65 -7.28 -3.53
CA GLY A 133 2.58 -6.63 -2.61
C GLY A 133 3.82 -6.12 -3.33
N PHE A 134 4.35 -6.89 -4.29
CA PHE A 134 5.47 -6.45 -5.12
C PHE A 134 5.11 -5.25 -6.03
N LEU A 135 3.93 -5.26 -6.66
CA LEU A 135 3.45 -4.12 -7.46
C LEU A 135 3.22 -2.88 -6.59
N ILE A 136 2.70 -3.05 -5.38
CA ILE A 136 2.57 -1.97 -4.39
C ILE A 136 3.95 -1.44 -4.01
N ALA A 137 4.94 -2.30 -3.76
CA ALA A 137 6.31 -1.88 -3.45
C ALA A 137 6.94 -1.05 -4.57
N ILE A 138 6.77 -1.45 -5.83
CA ILE A 138 7.25 -0.68 -6.99
C ILE A 138 6.57 0.70 -7.01
N ALA A 139 5.23 0.73 -6.91
CA ALA A 139 4.49 1.98 -6.95
C ALA A 139 4.86 2.92 -5.79
N ALA A 140 4.98 2.38 -4.57
CA ALA A 140 5.41 3.10 -3.38
C ALA A 140 6.85 3.61 -3.54
N THR A 141 7.77 2.80 -4.07
CA THR A 141 9.17 3.19 -4.30
C THR A 141 9.29 4.31 -5.32
N ILE A 142 8.54 4.25 -6.43
CA ILE A 142 8.54 5.30 -7.47
C ILE A 142 8.10 6.65 -6.89
N VAL A 143 7.07 6.65 -6.05
CA VAL A 143 6.53 7.87 -5.43
C VAL A 143 7.38 8.33 -4.23
N GLY A 144 7.85 7.39 -3.41
CA GLY A 144 8.52 7.64 -2.14
C GLY A 144 10.01 7.95 -2.27
N SER A 145 10.73 7.39 -3.25
CA SER A 145 12.18 7.61 -3.38
C SER A 145 12.54 9.08 -3.64
N PRO A 146 11.86 9.82 -4.54
CA PRO A 146 12.14 11.25 -4.73
C PRO A 146 11.91 12.05 -3.45
N ILE A 147 10.85 11.74 -2.71
CA ILE A 147 10.50 12.40 -1.45
C ILE A 147 11.59 12.14 -0.42
N ALA A 148 12.01 10.88 -0.27
CA ALA A 148 13.07 10.48 0.63
C ALA A 148 14.39 11.20 0.32
N VAL A 149 14.79 11.28 -0.96
CA VAL A 149 16.01 11.99 -1.38
C VAL A 149 15.95 13.48 -1.05
N LEU A 150 14.82 14.14 -1.30
CA LEU A 150 14.62 15.56 -0.97
C LEU A 150 14.68 15.84 0.53
N LEU A 151 14.28 14.86 1.35
CA LEU A 151 14.31 14.94 2.82
C LEU A 151 15.65 14.45 3.42
N GLY A 152 16.67 14.16 2.60
CA GLY A 152 18.00 13.75 3.06
C GLY A 152 18.17 12.26 3.30
N GLY A 153 17.19 11.43 2.95
CA GLY A 153 17.26 9.97 2.95
C GLY A 153 17.07 9.30 4.31
N ILE A 154 17.04 10.06 5.40
CA ILE A 154 16.84 9.56 6.76
C ILE A 154 15.46 10.02 7.25
N SER A 155 14.64 9.06 7.69
CA SER A 155 13.31 9.30 8.25
C SER A 155 13.18 8.61 9.62
N ALA A 156 12.03 8.78 10.30
CA ALA A 156 11.76 8.11 11.57
C ALA A 156 11.62 6.58 11.47
N SER A 157 11.67 5.99 10.27
CA SER A 157 11.55 4.54 10.08
C SER A 157 12.78 3.75 10.50
N GLY A 158 12.56 2.49 10.92
CA GLY A 158 13.65 1.55 11.20
C GLY A 158 14.52 1.21 9.98
N SER A 159 13.97 1.34 8.76
CA SER A 159 14.74 1.16 7.52
C SER A 159 15.82 2.22 7.31
N SER A 160 15.70 3.40 7.93
CA SER A 160 16.71 4.47 7.83
C SER A 160 18.08 4.07 8.36
N ILE A 161 18.17 3.04 9.21
CA ILE A 161 19.43 2.45 9.66
C ILE A 161 20.25 1.95 8.45
N ILE A 162 19.60 1.30 7.49
CA ILE A 162 20.25 0.80 6.27
C ILE A 162 20.74 1.97 5.43
N THR A 163 19.91 3.01 5.26
CA THR A 163 20.30 4.21 4.51
C THR A 163 21.47 4.94 5.17
N ALA A 164 21.44 5.09 6.50
CA ALA A 164 22.51 5.73 7.26
C ALA A 164 23.83 4.96 7.15
N PHE A 165 23.79 3.63 7.24
CA PHE A 165 24.96 2.78 7.01
C PHE A 165 25.55 2.98 5.61
N LEU A 166 24.72 2.96 4.57
CA LEU A 166 25.18 3.17 3.20
C LEU A 166 25.80 4.56 2.99
N LEU A 167 25.21 5.60 3.59
CA LEU A 167 25.78 6.96 3.60
C LEU A 167 27.15 7.01 4.28
N GLN A 168 27.31 6.32 5.42
CA GLN A 168 28.60 6.24 6.13
C GLN A 168 29.69 5.52 5.31
N THR A 169 29.31 4.57 4.45
CA THR A 169 30.25 3.93 3.52
C THR A 169 30.66 4.83 2.33
N GLY A 170 30.19 6.08 2.29
CA GLY A 170 30.52 7.06 1.27
C GLY A 170 29.62 7.03 0.03
N LYS A 171 28.52 6.25 0.03
CA LYS A 171 27.55 6.26 -1.06
C LYS A 171 26.75 7.55 -1.07
N GLY A 172 26.29 7.94 -2.26
CA GLY A 172 25.40 9.09 -2.41
C GLY A 172 24.02 8.84 -1.79
N ILE A 173 23.29 9.92 -1.46
CA ILE A 173 21.93 9.84 -0.89
C ILE A 173 20.98 9.07 -1.80
N LEU A 174 21.00 9.37 -3.11
CA LEU A 174 20.14 8.70 -4.07
C LEU A 174 20.41 7.20 -4.15
N GLU A 175 21.67 6.79 -4.21
CA GLU A 175 22.05 5.37 -4.24
C GLU A 175 21.64 4.66 -2.94
N SER A 176 21.85 5.31 -1.80
CA SER A 176 21.51 4.77 -0.48
C SER A 176 20.00 4.58 -0.32
N VAL A 177 19.21 5.59 -0.68
CA VAL A 177 17.73 5.53 -0.64
C VAL A 177 17.19 4.44 -1.56
N LEU A 178 17.66 4.38 -2.81
CA LEU A 178 17.19 3.37 -3.76
C LEU A 178 17.54 1.94 -3.31
N THR A 179 18.74 1.74 -2.77
CA THR A 179 19.17 0.44 -2.25
C THR A 179 18.30 0.02 -1.06
N THR A 180 18.09 0.92 -0.10
CA THR A 180 17.22 0.65 1.06
C THR A 180 15.79 0.33 0.63
N ASN A 181 15.20 1.14 -0.26
CA ASN A 181 13.83 0.93 -0.72
C ASN A 181 13.70 -0.39 -1.48
N PHE A 182 14.65 -0.73 -2.35
CA PHE A 182 14.63 -2.00 -3.09
C PHE A 182 14.68 -3.23 -2.17
N LEU A 183 15.38 -3.13 -1.03
CA LEU A 183 15.46 -4.23 -0.06
C LEU A 183 14.24 -4.30 0.86
N VAL A 184 13.76 -3.16 1.35
CA VAL A 184 12.76 -3.10 2.42
C VAL A 184 11.33 -3.06 1.87
N GLU A 185 11.05 -2.24 0.84
CA GLU A 185 9.69 -2.04 0.34
C GLU A 185 9.03 -3.35 -0.14
N PRO A 186 9.70 -4.24 -0.90
CA PRO A 186 9.10 -5.51 -1.29
C PRO A 186 8.71 -6.37 -0.09
N ILE A 187 9.60 -6.51 0.89
CA ILE A 187 9.35 -7.30 2.10
C ILE A 187 8.17 -6.70 2.87
N ASP A 188 8.16 -5.38 3.06
CA ASP A 188 7.11 -4.67 3.78
C ASP A 188 5.75 -4.80 3.10
N LYS A 189 5.67 -4.54 1.79
CA LYS A 189 4.38 -4.52 1.07
C LYS A 189 3.87 -5.90 0.73
N ILE A 190 4.74 -6.90 0.55
CA ILE A 190 4.32 -8.31 0.50
C ILE A 190 3.76 -8.74 1.85
N SER A 191 4.47 -8.45 2.95
CA SER A 191 4.00 -8.82 4.29
C SER A 191 2.67 -8.14 4.64
N THR A 192 2.56 -6.83 4.39
CA THR A 192 1.34 -6.04 4.58
C THR A 192 0.17 -6.62 3.78
N SER A 193 0.39 -6.97 2.51
CA SER A 193 -0.66 -7.50 1.64
C SER A 193 -1.10 -8.90 2.08
N LEU A 194 -0.16 -9.75 2.49
CA LEU A 194 -0.46 -11.09 3.01
C LEU A 194 -1.18 -11.04 4.37
N LEU A 195 -0.82 -10.10 5.24
CA LEU A 195 -1.55 -9.85 6.50
C LEU A 195 -2.97 -9.39 6.22
N ALA A 196 -3.17 -8.44 5.29
CA ALA A 196 -4.50 -8.03 4.87
C ALA A 196 -5.29 -9.22 4.30
N PHE A 197 -4.68 -10.05 3.46
CA PHE A 197 -5.29 -11.28 2.93
C PHE A 197 -5.70 -12.25 4.04
N ALA A 198 -4.85 -12.48 5.04
CA ALA A 198 -5.15 -13.36 6.16
C ALA A 198 -6.33 -12.83 7.00
N ILE A 199 -6.39 -11.51 7.23
CA ILE A 199 -7.53 -10.88 7.90
C ILE A 199 -8.81 -11.07 7.08
N LEU A 200 -8.77 -10.81 5.77
CA LEU A 200 -9.91 -10.95 4.88
C LEU A 200 -10.45 -12.38 4.84
N ASP A 201 -9.56 -13.36 4.80
CA ASP A 201 -9.97 -14.76 4.80
C ASP A 201 -10.55 -15.22 6.14
N GLY A 202 -10.22 -14.53 7.24
CA GLY A 202 -10.88 -14.72 8.53
C GLY A 202 -12.36 -14.26 8.55
N LEU A 203 -12.77 -13.40 7.62
CA LEU A 203 -14.12 -12.82 7.61
C LEU A 203 -15.15 -13.75 6.95
N SER A 204 -16.39 -13.71 7.47
CA SER A 204 -17.50 -14.46 6.87
C SER A 204 -17.95 -13.85 5.54
N ALA A 205 -18.40 -14.69 4.59
CA ALA A 205 -18.95 -14.22 3.31
C ALA A 205 -20.11 -13.21 3.50
N ARG A 206 -20.91 -13.38 4.56
CA ARG A 206 -21.99 -12.44 4.93
C ARG A 206 -21.47 -11.06 5.33
N TYR A 207 -20.31 -10.99 5.97
CA TYR A 207 -19.67 -9.72 6.33
C TYR A 207 -19.08 -9.05 5.09
N LEU A 208 -18.36 -9.82 4.25
CA LEU A 208 -17.79 -9.33 2.99
C LEU A 208 -18.86 -8.77 2.05
N ALA A 209 -20.04 -9.40 1.96
CA ALA A 209 -21.15 -8.95 1.12
C ALA A 209 -21.72 -7.56 1.47
N ARG A 210 -21.32 -6.96 2.60
CA ARG A 210 -21.75 -5.61 3.00
C ARG A 210 -20.92 -4.49 2.33
N PHE A 211 -19.76 -4.84 1.78
CA PHE A 211 -18.86 -3.89 1.14
C PHE A 211 -19.12 -3.76 -0.36
N PRO A 212 -18.82 -2.60 -0.97
CA PRO A 212 -19.09 -2.37 -2.40
C PRO A 212 -18.38 -3.34 -3.35
N ARG A 213 -17.24 -3.91 -2.92
CA ARG A 213 -16.42 -4.84 -3.68
C ARG A 213 -16.04 -6.08 -2.87
N GLY A 214 -16.95 -6.56 -2.02
CA GLY A 214 -16.74 -7.77 -1.21
C GLY A 214 -16.34 -9.00 -2.04
N GLU A 215 -16.73 -9.06 -3.31
CA GLU A 215 -16.36 -10.09 -4.27
C GLU A 215 -14.84 -10.23 -4.50
N ASN A 216 -14.07 -9.16 -4.25
CA ASN A 216 -12.62 -9.18 -4.39
C ASN A 216 -11.92 -10.07 -3.34
N ALA A 217 -12.57 -10.30 -2.21
CA ALA A 217 -12.04 -11.03 -1.06
C ALA A 217 -12.71 -12.41 -0.85
N GLN A 218 -13.61 -12.82 -1.75
CA GLN A 218 -14.25 -14.13 -1.67
C GLN A 218 -13.30 -15.21 -2.21
N LEU A 219 -12.81 -16.05 -1.29
CA LEU A 219 -11.89 -17.16 -1.58
C LEU A 219 -12.65 -18.48 -1.77
N ASP A 220 -12.08 -19.36 -2.58
CA ASP A 220 -12.61 -20.72 -2.75
C ASP A 220 -12.47 -21.49 -1.43
N GLN A 221 -13.62 -21.86 -0.85
CA GLN A 221 -13.74 -22.41 0.51
C GLN A 221 -12.92 -23.69 0.74
N GLN A 222 -12.56 -24.41 -0.33
CA GLN A 222 -11.79 -25.65 -0.29
C GLN A 222 -10.27 -25.45 -0.07
N ARG A 223 -9.71 -24.26 -0.36
CA ARG A 223 -8.26 -23.97 -0.23
C ARG A 223 -7.88 -23.09 0.97
N ARG A 224 -8.90 -22.67 1.70
CA ARG A 224 -8.87 -21.60 2.69
C ARG A 224 -7.77 -21.77 3.77
N THR A 225 -7.75 -22.91 4.44
CA THR A 225 -6.79 -23.16 5.55
C THR A 225 -5.34 -23.25 5.07
N SER A 226 -5.08 -23.87 3.92
CA SER A 226 -3.72 -24.00 3.39
C SER A 226 -3.16 -22.67 2.92
N GLU A 227 -3.98 -21.86 2.23
CA GLU A 227 -3.59 -20.51 1.78
C GLU A 227 -3.25 -19.59 2.96
N LEU A 228 -4.06 -19.63 4.04
CA LEU A 228 -3.80 -18.88 5.27
C LEU A 228 -2.48 -19.25 5.93
N VAL A 229 -2.24 -20.54 6.12
CA VAL A 229 -1.02 -21.01 6.77
C VAL A 229 0.20 -20.60 5.94
N ILE A 230 0.15 -20.75 4.62
CA ILE A 230 1.24 -20.32 3.73
C ILE A 230 1.46 -18.81 3.83
N ALA A 231 0.39 -18.01 3.81
CA ALA A 231 0.50 -16.55 3.93
C ALA A 231 1.15 -16.15 5.26
N LEU A 232 0.67 -16.69 6.38
CA LEU A 232 1.21 -16.40 7.70
C LEU A 232 2.66 -16.86 7.87
N VAL A 233 2.99 -18.07 7.39
CA VAL A 233 4.37 -18.59 7.42
C VAL A 233 5.28 -17.70 6.57
N THR A 234 4.82 -17.26 5.40
CA THR A 234 5.60 -16.35 4.53
C THR A 234 5.87 -15.02 5.23
N VAL A 235 4.87 -14.44 5.90
CA VAL A 235 5.05 -13.21 6.69
C VAL A 235 6.08 -13.41 7.81
N VAL A 236 5.98 -14.52 8.56
CA VAL A 236 6.92 -14.82 9.64
C VAL A 236 8.35 -14.96 9.10
N ILE A 237 8.53 -15.67 7.99
CA ILE A 237 9.85 -15.82 7.34
C ILE A 237 10.39 -14.46 6.91
N LEU A 238 9.58 -13.63 6.26
CA LEU A 238 10.00 -12.30 5.80
C LEU A 238 10.45 -11.42 6.97
N VAL A 239 9.67 -11.38 8.05
CA VAL A 239 10.01 -10.60 9.26
C VAL A 239 11.30 -11.11 9.90
N ILE A 240 11.47 -12.42 10.04
CA ILE A 240 12.69 -13.02 10.60
C ILE A 240 13.91 -12.66 9.74
N VAL A 241 13.81 -12.80 8.41
CA VAL A 241 14.89 -12.43 7.48
C VAL A 241 15.27 -10.96 7.69
N THR A 242 14.31 -10.05 7.74
CA THR A 242 14.60 -8.63 7.95
C THR A 242 15.31 -8.38 9.29
N ILE A 243 14.88 -9.02 10.38
CA ILE A 243 15.53 -8.89 11.69
C ILE A 243 16.98 -9.42 11.62
N VAL A 244 17.18 -10.62 11.07
CA VAL A 244 18.51 -11.27 11.02
C VAL A 244 19.51 -10.46 10.22
N PHE A 245 19.10 -9.86 9.10
CA PHE A 245 20.03 -9.13 8.23
C PHE A 245 20.24 -7.67 8.64
N VAL A 246 19.28 -7.04 9.32
CA VAL A 246 19.33 -5.59 9.60
C VAL A 246 19.70 -5.26 11.04
N VAL A 247 19.30 -6.07 12.04
CA VAL A 247 19.68 -5.82 13.44
C VAL A 247 21.20 -5.86 13.68
N PRO A 248 22.00 -6.71 13.01
CA PRO A 248 23.46 -6.65 13.17
C PRO A 248 24.08 -5.30 12.75
N LEU A 249 23.42 -4.53 11.88
CA LEU A 249 23.89 -3.20 11.45
C LEU A 249 23.70 -2.12 12.52
N THR A 250 22.89 -2.36 13.57
CA THR A 250 22.69 -1.39 14.66
C THR A 250 23.69 -1.50 15.80
N ASN A 251 24.46 -2.60 15.85
CA ASN A 251 25.34 -2.93 16.98
C ASN A 251 26.83 -2.67 16.69
N ASN A 252 27.15 -2.10 15.53
CA ASN A 252 28.49 -1.69 15.12
C ASN A 252 28.52 -0.18 14.86
#